data_AF-A0A916ZEY0-F1
#
_entry.id   AF-A0A916ZEY0-F1
#
_cell.length_a   1.000
_cell.length_b   1.000
_cell.length_c   1.000
_cell.angle_alpha   90.00
_cell.angle_beta   90.00
_cell.angle_gamma   90.00
#
_symmetry.space_group_name_H-M   'P 1'
#
loop_
_entity.id
_entity.type
_entity.pdbx_description
1 polymer ?
#
loop_
_entity_poly.entity_id
_entity_poly.type
_entity_poly.pdbx_seq_one_letter_code
_entity_poly.pdbx_strand_id
1 'polypeptide(L)'
;MYGVIICSLTALFMTSLNTTLAVKDFNGDVAITILKTFPIMLVIAMILESVLIGRIAEKLAGKFTQPTDSFNAKMMFRILFTVIGMSACMTLIGNAVGNGFSSEIFRNWVTNWPRNFMIVLAAESLVIQPIARFAMVKLHASQDKKVEYA
;
A
#
# COMPACT_ATOMS: atom_id res chain seq x y z
N MET A 1 6.95 4.54 14.09
CA MET A 1 7.01 5.79 13.28
C MET A 1 7.10 5.50 11.77
N TYR A 2 7.97 4.58 11.32
CA TYR A 2 8.12 4.22 9.89
C TYR A 2 6.84 3.76 9.17
N GLY A 3 6.06 2.85 9.76
CA GLY A 3 4.82 2.35 9.14
C GLY A 3 3.75 3.43 8.95
N VAL A 4 3.63 4.38 9.88
CA VAL A 4 2.64 5.47 9.80
C VAL A 4 2.99 6.42 8.65
N ILE A 5 4.26 6.79 8.49
CA ILE A 5 4.70 7.69 7.41
C ILE A 5 4.50 7.02 6.05
N ILE A 6 4.91 5.76 5.92
CA ILE A 6 4.73 4.99 4.69
C ILE A 6 3.25 4.88 4.36
N CYS A 7 2.41 4.47 5.33
CA CYS A 7 0.97 4.30 5.12
C CYS A 7 0.25 5.62 4.82
N SER A 8 0.68 6.74 5.40
CA SER A 8 0.15 8.08 5.08
C SER A 8 0.48 8.48 3.64
N LEU A 9 1.69 8.17 3.18
CA LEU A 9 2.15 8.51 1.83
C LEU A 9 1.52 7.61 0.77
N THR A 10 1.43 6.30 1.03
CA THR A 10 0.67 5.37 0.17
C THR A 10 -0.78 5.76 0.11
N ALA A 11 -1.41 6.11 1.24
CA ALA A 11 -2.81 6.53 1.27
C ALA A 11 -3.05 7.82 0.46
N LEU A 12 -2.19 8.84 0.62
CA LEU A 12 -2.29 10.08 -0.17
C LEU A 12 -2.08 9.83 -1.67
N PHE A 13 -1.12 8.99 -2.02
CA PHE A 13 -0.80 8.70 -3.42
C PHE A 13 -1.83 7.79 -4.09
N MET A 14 -2.32 6.75 -3.39
CA MET A 14 -3.44 5.91 -3.84
C MET A 14 -4.71 6.73 -4.02
N THR A 15 -5.00 7.65 -3.11
CA THR A 15 -6.17 8.54 -3.26
C THR A 15 -6.00 9.40 -4.50
N SER A 16 -4.82 9.97 -4.73
CA SER A 16 -4.53 10.80 -5.90
C SER A 16 -4.61 10.02 -7.23
N LEU A 17 -4.03 8.82 -7.28
CA LEU A 17 -4.06 7.97 -8.49
C LEU A 17 -5.42 7.33 -8.73
N ASN A 18 -6.10 6.86 -7.68
CA ASN A 18 -7.42 6.25 -7.80
C ASN A 18 -8.45 7.30 -8.22
N THR A 19 -8.35 8.54 -7.73
CA THR A 19 -9.12 9.67 -8.28
C THR A 19 -8.75 9.91 -9.75
N THR A 20 -7.48 9.96 -10.13
CA THR A 20 -7.08 10.25 -11.52
C THR A 20 -7.47 9.14 -12.52
N LEU A 21 -7.48 7.87 -12.09
CA LEU A 21 -7.80 6.71 -12.93
C LEU A 21 -9.28 6.30 -12.88
N ALA A 22 -10.00 6.58 -11.79
CA ALA A 22 -11.44 6.32 -11.69
C ALA A 22 -12.27 7.38 -12.44
N VAL A 23 -11.73 8.58 -12.68
CA VAL A 23 -12.41 9.60 -13.49
C VAL A 23 -12.26 9.27 -14.97
N LYS A 24 -13.13 8.42 -15.50
CA LYS A 24 -13.62 8.60 -16.87
C LYS A 24 -14.97 9.34 -16.89
N ASP A 25 -15.70 9.30 -15.77
CA ASP A 25 -16.77 10.22 -15.36
C ASP A 25 -16.87 10.21 -13.82
N PHE A 26 -16.62 11.35 -13.17
CA PHE A 26 -16.73 11.47 -11.71
C PHE A 26 -18.14 11.95 -11.36
N ASN A 27 -18.94 11.08 -10.75
CA ASN A 27 -20.20 11.50 -10.15
C ASN A 27 -19.97 11.83 -8.66
N GLY A 28 -20.59 12.91 -8.17
CA GLY A 28 -20.45 13.35 -6.77
C GLY A 28 -20.86 12.27 -5.76
N ASP A 29 -21.84 11.44 -6.10
CA ASP A 29 -22.28 10.33 -5.24
C ASP A 29 -21.22 9.23 -5.08
N VAL A 30 -20.43 8.96 -6.12
CA VAL A 30 -19.32 8.00 -6.07
C VAL A 30 -18.20 8.54 -5.18
N ALA A 31 -17.90 9.84 -5.29
CA ALA A 31 -16.91 10.49 -4.46
C ALA A 31 -17.29 10.47 -2.97
N ILE A 32 -18.56 10.75 -2.63
CA ILE A 32 -19.03 10.69 -1.23
C ILE A 32 -19.01 9.26 -0.69
N THR A 33 -19.36 8.27 -1.50
CA THR A 33 -19.31 6.85 -1.09
C THR A 33 -17.88 6.42 -0.80
N ILE A 34 -16.94 6.77 -1.68
CA ILE A 34 -15.50 6.50 -1.46
C ILE A 34 -15.03 7.21 -0.19
N LEU A 35 -15.39 8.47 0.02
CA LEU A 35 -14.96 9.26 1.18
C LEU A 35 -15.46 8.65 2.51
N LYS A 36 -16.66 8.09 2.55
CA LYS A 36 -17.21 7.40 3.73
C LYS A 36 -16.52 6.06 4.01
N THR A 37 -16.20 5.30 2.97
CA THR A 37 -15.59 3.96 3.11
C THR A 37 -14.07 4.03 3.31
N PHE A 38 -13.43 5.10 2.83
CA PHE A 38 -11.99 5.34 2.93
C PHE A 38 -11.42 5.23 4.36
N PRO A 39 -11.94 5.93 5.39
CA PRO A 39 -11.35 5.86 6.74
C PRO A 39 -11.42 4.45 7.33
N ILE A 40 -12.49 3.71 7.05
CA ILE A 40 -12.68 2.34 7.52
C ILE A 40 -11.66 1.41 6.84
N MET A 41 -11.54 1.50 5.52
CA MET A 41 -10.58 0.72 4.75
C MET A 41 -9.13 1.05 5.12
N LEU A 42 -8.84 2.31 5.45
CA LEU A 42 -7.52 2.75 5.90
C LEU A 42 -7.15 2.14 7.26
N VAL A 43 -8.07 2.13 8.22
CA VAL A 43 -7.83 1.49 9.53
C VAL A 43 -7.59 -0.01 9.36
N ILE A 44 -8.38 -0.68 8.53
CA ILE A 44 -8.21 -2.11 8.24
C ILE A 44 -6.84 -2.36 7.58
N ALA A 45 -6.48 -1.56 6.58
CA ALA A 45 -5.20 -1.67 5.90
C ALA A 45 -4.02 -1.49 6.86
N MET A 46 -4.08 -0.48 7.74
CA MET A 46 -3.05 -0.19 8.75
C MET A 46 -2.83 -1.39 9.70
N ILE A 47 -3.92 -1.98 10.19
CA ILE A 47 -3.85 -3.13 11.10
C ILE A 47 -3.30 -4.35 10.35
N LEU A 48 -3.85 -4.63 9.16
CA LEU A 48 -3.48 -5.78 8.37
C LEU A 48 -2.00 -5.73 7.93
N GLU A 49 -1.53 -4.56 7.49
CA GLU A 49 -0.13 -4.34 7.13
C GLU A 49 0.80 -4.54 8.33
N SER A 50 0.52 -3.86 9.44
CA SER A 50 1.41 -3.85 10.60
C SER A 50 1.46 -5.18 11.36
N VAL A 51 0.34 -5.90 11.42
CA VAL A 51 0.21 -7.13 12.21
C VAL A 51 0.55 -8.38 11.39
N LEU A 52 0.07 -8.44 10.14
CA LEU A 52 0.14 -9.66 9.32
C LEU A 52 1.11 -9.50 8.16
N ILE A 53 0.79 -8.62 7.21
CA ILE A 53 1.46 -8.62 5.90
C ILE A 53 2.91 -8.17 6.00
N GLY A 54 3.21 -7.13 6.76
CA GLY A 54 4.57 -6.62 6.95
C GLY A 54 5.50 -7.67 7.55
N ARG A 55 5.02 -8.43 8.55
CA ARG A 55 5.79 -9.52 9.17
C ARG A 55 6.00 -10.70 8.22
N ILE A 56 4.97 -11.07 7.46
CA ILE A 56 5.07 -12.14 6.46
C ILE A 56 6.06 -11.74 5.37
N ALA A 57 5.95 -10.52 4.85
CA ALA A 57 6.81 -9.99 3.81
C ALA A 57 8.27 -9.91 4.25
N GLU A 58 8.54 -9.48 5.48
CA GLU A 58 9.89 -9.47 6.04
C GLU A 58 10.49 -10.87 6.16
N LYS A 59 9.71 -11.83 6.67
CA LYS A 59 10.15 -13.24 6.76
C LYS A 59 10.40 -13.87 5.39
N LEU A 60 9.52 -13.62 4.43
CA LEU A 60 9.68 -14.11 3.06
C LEU A 60 10.87 -13.46 2.38
N ALA A 61 11.02 -12.14 2.46
CA ALA A 61 12.17 -11.44 1.93
C ALA A 61 13.47 -11.98 2.52
N GLY A 62 13.53 -12.21 3.85
CA GLY A 62 14.70 -12.80 4.51
C GLY A 62 14.97 -14.25 4.09
N LYS A 63 13.96 -15.02 3.66
CA LYS A 63 14.14 -16.38 3.15
C LYS A 63 14.63 -16.41 1.71
N PHE A 64 14.24 -15.41 0.91
CA PHE A 64 14.59 -15.28 -0.51
C PHE A 64 15.83 -14.42 -0.75
N THR A 65 16.44 -13.85 0.29
CA THR A 65 17.62 -12.98 0.17
C THR A 65 18.73 -13.46 1.10
N GLN A 66 19.98 -13.30 0.68
CA GLN A 66 21.15 -13.65 1.46
C GLN A 66 21.77 -12.41 2.11
N PRO A 67 22.54 -12.55 3.21
CA PRO A 67 23.24 -11.43 3.84
C PRO A 67 24.15 -10.66 2.87
N THR A 68 24.71 -11.35 1.88
CA THR A 68 25.55 -10.84 0.79
C THR A 68 24.80 -10.04 -0.27
N ASP A 69 23.47 -10.17 -0.36
CA ASP A 69 22.68 -9.43 -1.35
C ASP A 69 22.60 -7.94 -1.01
N SER A 70 22.60 -7.14 -2.08
CA SER A 70 22.48 -5.68 -1.98
C SER A 70 21.24 -5.28 -1.18
N PHE A 71 21.37 -4.21 -0.41
CA PHE A 71 20.25 -3.62 0.34
C PHE A 71 19.02 -3.34 -0.56
N ASN A 72 19.27 -2.96 -1.81
CA ASN A 72 18.22 -2.70 -2.80
C ASN A 72 17.46 -3.98 -3.19
N ALA A 73 18.16 -5.11 -3.38
CA ALA A 73 17.52 -6.39 -3.68
C ALA A 73 16.63 -6.85 -2.52
N LYS A 74 17.13 -6.76 -1.28
CA LYS A 74 16.35 -7.08 -0.07
C LYS A 74 15.09 -6.26 0.06
N MET A 75 15.19 -4.96 -0.22
CA MET A 75 14.00 -4.12 -0.23
C MET A 75 13.04 -4.54 -1.35
N MET A 76 13.51 -4.77 -2.57
CA MET A 76 12.65 -5.13 -3.70
C MET A 76 11.80 -6.38 -3.39
N PHE A 77 12.40 -7.40 -2.78
CA PHE A 77 11.64 -8.58 -2.35
C PHE A 77 10.63 -8.27 -1.25
N ARG A 78 11.02 -7.48 -0.25
CA ARG A 78 10.08 -7.05 0.81
C ARG A 78 8.87 -6.34 0.22
N ILE A 79 9.11 -5.44 -0.73
CA ILE A 79 8.06 -4.70 -1.45
C ILE A 79 7.14 -5.66 -2.17
N LEU A 80 7.72 -6.54 -2.97
CA LEU A 80 6.98 -7.49 -3.78
C LEU A 80 6.05 -8.34 -2.90
N PHE A 81 6.56 -8.89 -1.80
CA PHE A 81 5.74 -9.67 -0.88
C PHE A 81 4.69 -8.84 -0.13
N THR A 82 5.02 -7.62 0.30
CA THR A 82 4.05 -6.72 0.93
C THR A 82 2.93 -6.37 -0.04
N VAL A 83 3.24 -5.99 -1.28
CA VAL A 83 2.23 -5.59 -2.28
C VAL A 83 1.38 -6.78 -2.68
N ILE A 84 1.96 -7.97 -2.88
CA ILE A 84 1.21 -9.21 -3.15
C ILE A 84 0.19 -9.46 -2.03
N GLY A 85 0.66 -9.48 -0.77
CA GLY A 85 -0.19 -9.76 0.38
C GLY A 85 -1.27 -8.71 0.59
N MET A 86 -0.90 -7.43 0.58
CA MET A 86 -1.84 -6.32 0.74
C MET A 86 -2.86 -6.27 -0.40
N SER A 87 -2.41 -6.40 -1.65
CA SER A 87 -3.31 -6.38 -2.82
C SER A 87 -4.31 -7.53 -2.78
N ALA A 88 -3.85 -8.75 -2.45
CA ALA A 88 -4.71 -9.92 -2.33
C ALA A 88 -5.80 -9.71 -1.26
N CYS A 89 -5.39 -9.36 -0.05
CA CYS A 89 -6.31 -9.19 1.07
C CYS A 89 -7.24 -7.99 0.90
N MET A 90 -6.73 -6.83 0.47
CA MET A 90 -7.55 -5.62 0.29
C MET A 90 -8.54 -5.75 -0.85
N THR A 91 -8.19 -6.48 -1.92
CA THR A 91 -9.14 -6.77 -3.01
C THR A 91 -10.27 -7.70 -2.52
N LEU A 92 -9.95 -8.70 -1.69
CA LEU A 92 -10.97 -9.56 -1.08
C LEU A 92 -11.87 -8.78 -0.12
N ILE A 93 -11.27 -8.02 0.80
CA ILE A 93 -12.00 -7.23 1.80
C ILE A 93 -12.86 -6.17 1.10
N GLY A 94 -12.32 -5.45 0.12
CA GLY A 94 -13.07 -4.45 -0.64
C GLY A 94 -14.27 -5.06 -1.38
N ASN A 95 -14.09 -6.23 -2.01
CA ASN A 95 -15.21 -6.93 -2.64
C ASN A 95 -16.25 -7.40 -1.63
N ALA A 96 -15.82 -7.93 -0.47
CA ALA A 96 -16.74 -8.40 0.57
C ALA A 96 -17.54 -7.25 1.20
N VAL A 97 -16.91 -6.09 1.42
CA VAL A 97 -17.56 -4.89 1.95
C VAL A 97 -18.51 -4.28 0.92
N GLY A 98 -18.14 -4.27 -0.37
CA GLY A 98 -18.93 -3.64 -1.43
C GLY A 98 -20.09 -4.47 -1.96
N ASN A 99 -19.92 -5.80 -2.07
CA ASN A 99 -20.90 -6.70 -2.71
C ASN A 99 -21.53 -7.71 -1.74
N GLY A 100 -21.13 -7.72 -0.47
CA GLY A 100 -21.55 -8.72 0.52
C GLY A 100 -20.92 -10.10 0.30
N PHE A 101 -21.09 -11.02 1.26
CA PHE A 101 -20.56 -12.38 1.21
C PHE A 101 -21.33 -13.27 0.21
N SER A 102 -20.98 -13.16 -1.07
CA SER A 102 -21.50 -14.02 -2.15
C SER A 102 -20.50 -15.10 -2.58
N SER A 103 -20.98 -16.23 -3.10
CA SER A 103 -20.17 -17.31 -3.67
C SER A 103 -19.33 -16.86 -4.87
N GLU A 104 -19.68 -15.74 -5.51
CA GLU A 104 -18.94 -15.16 -6.63
C GLU A 104 -17.73 -14.29 -6.20
N ILE A 105 -17.57 -13.96 -4.91
CA ILE A 105 -16.46 -13.11 -4.45
C ILE A 105 -15.12 -13.67 -4.90
N PHE A 106 -14.89 -14.98 -4.72
CA PHE A 106 -13.60 -15.59 -5.06
C PHE A 106 -13.35 -15.55 -6.57
N ARG A 107 -14.40 -15.77 -7.37
CA ARG A 107 -14.31 -15.78 -8.84
C ARG A 107 -14.01 -14.37 -9.38
N ASN A 108 -14.71 -13.36 -8.86
CA ASN A 108 -14.46 -11.96 -9.19
C ASN A 108 -13.11 -11.48 -8.64
N TRP A 109 -12.68 -12.01 -7.49
CA TRP A 109 -11.38 -11.71 -6.92
C TRP A 109 -10.25 -12.23 -7.81
N VAL A 110 -10.20 -13.51 -8.16
CA VAL A 110 -9.13 -14.07 -9.01
C VAL A 110 -9.07 -13.39 -10.39
N THR A 111 -10.22 -12.95 -10.92
CA THR A 111 -10.27 -12.28 -12.23
C THR A 111 -9.74 -10.85 -12.16
N ASN A 112 -10.09 -10.09 -11.12
CA ASN A 112 -9.74 -8.66 -11.02
C ASN A 112 -8.42 -8.41 -10.29
N TRP A 113 -8.02 -9.31 -9.38
CA TRP A 113 -6.83 -9.17 -8.56
C TRP A 113 -5.54 -9.04 -9.36
N PRO A 114 -5.24 -9.85 -10.40
CA PRO A 114 -3.97 -9.74 -11.13
C PRO A 114 -3.77 -8.38 -11.78
N ARG A 115 -4.84 -7.83 -12.37
CA ARG A 115 -4.81 -6.48 -12.97
C ARG A 115 -4.54 -5.42 -11.91
N ASN A 116 -5.27 -5.45 -10.80
CA ASN A 116 -5.10 -4.49 -9.70
C ASN A 116 -3.70 -4.59 -9.09
N PHE A 117 -3.23 -5.82 -8.86
CA PHE A 117 -1.90 -6.13 -8.36
C PHE A 117 -0.80 -5.52 -9.23
N MET A 118 -0.84 -5.70 -10.55
CA MET A 118 0.19 -5.13 -11.44
C MET A 118 0.23 -3.60 -11.38
N ILE A 119 -0.92 -2.95 -11.34
CA ILE A 119 -1.01 -1.48 -11.25
C ILE A 119 -0.45 -1.00 -9.92
N VAL A 120 -0.84 -1.63 -8.81
CA VAL A 120 -0.34 -1.30 -7.47
C VAL A 120 1.17 -1.54 -7.38
N LEU A 121 1.65 -2.68 -7.88
CA LEU A 121 3.08 -3.02 -7.85
C LEU A 121 3.92 -2.01 -8.64
N ALA A 122 3.47 -1.62 -9.83
CA ALA A 122 4.13 -0.61 -10.64
C ALA A 122 4.15 0.75 -9.93
N ALA A 123 3.00 1.20 -9.39
CA ALA A 123 2.91 2.46 -8.66
C ALA A 123 3.77 2.46 -7.39
N GLU A 124 3.75 1.36 -6.63
CA GLU A 124 4.46 1.22 -5.36
C GLU A 124 5.98 1.20 -5.56
N SER A 125 6.45 0.48 -6.58
CA SER A 125 7.88 0.33 -6.87
C SER A 125 8.48 1.57 -7.54
N LEU A 126 7.77 2.19 -8.50
CA LEU A 126 8.31 3.28 -9.31
C LEU A 126 8.12 4.66 -8.67
N VAL A 127 7.05 4.87 -7.92
CA VAL A 127 6.66 6.22 -7.50
C VAL A 127 6.54 6.35 -5.99
N ILE A 128 5.71 5.54 -5.36
CA ILE A 128 5.36 5.73 -3.94
C ILE A 128 6.58 5.60 -3.04
N GLN A 129 7.35 4.52 -3.18
CA GLN A 129 8.47 4.26 -2.29
C GLN A 129 9.69 5.17 -2.50
N PRO A 130 10.09 5.49 -3.74
CA PRO A 130 11.10 6.52 -3.97
C PRO A 130 10.72 7.85 -3.31
N ILE A 131 9.47 8.27 -3.45
CA ILE A 131 8.97 9.51 -2.82
C ILE A 131 8.96 9.39 -1.30
N ALA A 132 8.48 8.27 -0.74
CA ALA A 132 8.44 8.05 0.71
C ALA A 132 9.85 8.08 1.32
N ARG A 133 10.83 7.48 0.65
CA ARG A 133 12.25 7.55 1.06
C ARG A 133 12.78 8.98 0.98
N PHE A 134 12.49 9.70 -0.10
CA PHE A 134 12.93 11.08 -0.26
C PHE A 134 12.37 12.00 0.83
N ALA A 135 11.06 11.87 1.12
CA ALA A 135 10.41 12.58 2.21
C ALA A 135 11.04 12.24 3.58
N MET A 136 11.35 10.97 3.82
CA MET A 136 12.00 10.52 5.05
C MET A 136 13.41 11.10 5.23
N VAL A 137 14.24 11.08 4.19
CA VAL A 137 15.58 11.69 4.22
C VAL A 137 15.48 13.18 4.53
N LYS A 138 14.52 13.88 3.92
CA LYS A 138 14.31 15.32 4.15
C LYS A 138 13.80 15.63 5.55
N LEU A 139 12.94 14.77 6.11
CA LEU A 139 12.45 14.89 7.48
C LEU A 139 13.55 14.63 8.51
N HIS A 140 14.34 13.56 8.35
CA HIS A 140 15.49 13.31 9.23
C HIS A 140 16.53 14.44 9.13
N ALA A 141 16.86 14.92 7.93
CA ALA A 141 17.75 16.07 7.76
C ALA A 141 17.22 17.37 8.40
N SER A 142 15.90 17.52 8.52
CA SER A 142 15.30 18.68 9.20
C SER A 142 15.22 18.51 10.72
N GLN A 143 15.16 17.26 11.20
CA GLN A 143 15.19 16.94 12.63
C GLN A 143 16.62 17.03 13.17
N ASP A 144 17.62 16.55 12.45
CA ASP A 144 19.04 16.70 12.83
C ASP A 144 19.44 18.18 12.93
N LYS A 145 18.98 19.02 12.00
CA LYS A 145 19.16 20.48 12.10
C LYS A 145 18.49 21.10 13.32
N LYS A 146 17.39 20.55 13.83
CA LYS A 146 16.73 21.10 15.04
C LYS A 146 17.42 20.68 16.33
N VAL A 147 18.18 19.58 16.32
CA VAL A 147 18.94 19.09 17.48
C VAL A 147 20.28 19.80 17.60
N GLU A 148 20.85 20.32 16.51
CA GLU A 148 22.12 21.07 16.53
C GLU A 148 21.99 22.53 17.02
N TYR A 149 20.77 23.08 17.09
CA TYR A 149 20.50 24.45 17.60
C TYR A 149 19.73 24.48 18.94
N ALA A 150 19.62 23.35 19.63
CA ALA A 150 19.01 23.25 20.97
C ALA A 150 20.08 22.88 22.01
#